data_AF-A0A5B8RIR5-F1
#
_entry.id   AF-A0A5B8RIR5-F1
#
_cell.length_a   1.000
_cell.length_b   1.000
_cell.length_c   1.000
_cell.angle_alpha   90.00
_cell.angle_beta   90.00
_cell.angle_gamma   90.00
#
_symmetry.space_group_name_H-M   'P 1'
#
loop_
_entity.id
_entity.type
_entity.pdbx_description
1 polymer ?
#
loop_
_entity_poly.entity_id
_entity_poly.type
_entity_poly.pdbx_seq_one_letter_code
_entity_poly.pdbx_strand_id
1 'polypeptide(L)'
;MINGEDATLLAVVEHPLDGSARPKPGAASRGRFLARFDGFLDPVVYAPGEEITVTGRVTGIEVRTVGDYPYRYPVVEVGGHELWPERPPPAPPPGWYPGWWDCHYPWGCPAW
;
A
#
# COMPACT_ATOMS: atom_id res chain seq x y z
N MET A 1 -9.60 -6.13 -8.06
CA MET A 1 -10.70 -5.17 -7.92
C MET A 1 -11.88 -5.67 -8.72
N ILE A 2 -13.09 -5.50 -8.19
CA ILE A 2 -14.33 -5.89 -8.87
C ILE A 2 -15.30 -4.73 -8.70
N ASN A 3 -15.76 -4.18 -9.81
CA ASN A 3 -16.70 -3.05 -9.82
C ASN A 3 -18.09 -3.59 -10.13
N GLY A 4 -19.03 -3.39 -9.22
CA GLY A 4 -20.45 -3.48 -9.47
C GLY A 4 -21.02 -2.09 -9.75
N GLU A 5 -22.24 -2.04 -10.29
CA GLU A 5 -22.93 -0.76 -10.60
C GLU A 5 -23.10 0.12 -9.35
N ASP A 6 -23.30 -0.49 -8.18
CA ASP A 6 -23.56 0.22 -6.91
C ASP A 6 -22.43 0.14 -5.88
N ALA A 7 -21.44 -0.73 -6.09
CA ALA A 7 -20.39 -0.95 -5.09
C ALA A 7 -19.11 -1.50 -5.71
N THR A 8 -17.98 -1.09 -5.13
CA THR A 8 -16.65 -1.56 -5.51
C THR A 8 -16.06 -2.44 -4.42
N LEU A 9 -15.57 -3.61 -4.80
CA LEU A 9 -14.83 -4.52 -3.93
C LEU A 9 -13.34 -4.49 -4.26
N LEU A 10 -12.56 -4.00 -3.29
CA LEU A 10 -11.11 -3.98 -3.33
C LEU A 10 -10.58 -5.12 -2.45
N ALA A 11 -9.78 -6.01 -3.03
CA ALA A 11 -9.06 -7.03 -2.26
C ALA A 11 -7.75 -6.41 -1.74
N VAL A 12 -7.62 -6.30 -0.42
CA VAL A 12 -6.51 -5.63 0.24
C VAL A 12 -5.70 -6.64 1.04
N VAL A 13 -4.38 -6.54 0.93
CA VAL A 13 -3.44 -7.27 1.80
C VAL A 13 -3.30 -6.49 3.09
N GLU A 14 -3.62 -7.12 4.22
CA GLU A 14 -3.46 -6.48 5.51
C GLU A 14 -1.97 -6.30 5.83
N HIS A 15 -1.62 -5.12 6.29
CA HIS A 15 -0.33 -4.82 6.88
C HIS A 15 -0.53 -4.05 8.19
N PRO A 16 0.32 -4.26 9.19
CA PRO A 16 0.33 -3.44 10.39
C PRO A 16 0.51 -1.96 10.04
N LEU A 17 -0.28 -1.11 10.66
CA LEU A 17 -0.19 0.33 10.48
C LEU A 17 0.92 0.92 11.38
N ASP A 18 1.47 2.06 10.96
CA ASP A 18 2.32 2.90 11.80
C ASP A 18 1.51 3.95 12.59
N GLY A 19 2.20 4.82 13.32
CA GLY A 19 1.57 5.87 14.12
C GLY A 19 0.81 6.92 13.30
N SER A 20 1.03 6.98 11.98
CA SER A 20 0.30 7.81 11.03
C SER A 20 -0.85 7.08 10.35
N ALA A 21 -1.14 5.84 10.77
CA ALA A 21 -2.07 4.93 10.13
C ALA A 21 -1.64 4.50 8.71
N ARG A 22 -0.37 4.70 8.30
CA ARG A 22 0.14 4.23 7.03
C ARG A 22 0.56 2.75 7.12
N PRO A 23 0.27 1.90 6.12
CA PRO A 23 0.74 0.53 6.10
C PRO A 23 2.27 0.43 6.19
N LYS A 24 2.81 -0.50 6.96
CA LYS A 24 4.27 -0.73 7.04
C LYS A 24 4.71 -1.73 5.97
N PRO A 25 5.47 -1.31 4.94
CA PRO A 25 5.97 -2.23 3.92
C PRO A 25 6.95 -3.22 4.53
N GLY A 26 6.97 -4.45 4.02
CA GLY A 26 7.86 -5.51 4.47
C GLY A 26 7.45 -6.21 5.77
N ALA A 27 6.42 -5.71 6.48
CA ALA A 27 5.82 -6.46 7.58
C ALA A 27 5.02 -7.65 7.05
N ALA A 28 5.09 -8.79 7.76
CA ALA A 28 4.30 -9.96 7.41
C ALA A 28 2.80 -9.64 7.48
N SER A 29 2.08 -9.96 6.40
CA SER A 29 0.64 -9.82 6.34
C SER A 29 -0.05 -10.90 7.17
N ARG A 30 -1.13 -10.54 7.86
CA ARG A 30 -1.99 -11.51 8.57
C ARG A 30 -3.08 -12.09 7.69
N GLY A 31 -3.21 -11.62 6.45
CA GLY A 31 -4.20 -12.13 5.51
C GLY A 31 -4.73 -11.04 4.57
N ARG A 32 -5.84 -11.35 3.93
CA ARG A 32 -6.52 -10.43 3.02
C ARG A 32 -7.95 -10.18 3.46
N PHE A 33 -8.44 -8.98 3.19
CA PHE A 33 -9.82 -8.61 3.41
C PHE A 33 -10.39 -7.93 2.15
N LEU A 34 -11.71 -7.86 2.07
CA LEU A 34 -12.40 -7.12 1.04
C LEU A 34 -12.86 -5.78 1.62
N ALA A 35 -12.39 -4.68 1.06
CA ALA A 35 -12.94 -3.36 1.33
C ALA A 35 -14.10 -3.11 0.35
N ARG A 36 -15.30 -2.95 0.89
CA ARG A 36 -16.51 -2.62 0.14
C ARG A 36 -16.75 -1.11 0.22
N PHE A 37 -16.65 -0.46 -0.92
CA PHE A 37 -16.95 0.95 -1.11
C PHE A 37 -18.33 1.07 -1.74
N ASP A 38 -19.10 2.04 -1.27
CA ASP A 38 -20.34 2.44 -1.94
C ASP A 38 -19.99 3.24 -3.20
N GLY A 39 -20.53 2.80 -4.33
CA GLY A 39 -20.28 3.39 -5.64
C GLY A 39 -19.00 2.89 -6.34
N PHE A 40 -18.52 3.72 -7.26
CA PHE A 40 -17.42 3.40 -8.18
C PHE A 40 -16.09 3.97 -7.67
N LEU A 41 -15.05 3.12 -7.64
CA LEU A 41 -13.66 3.57 -7.57
C LEU A 41 -12.98 3.45 -8.93
N ASP A 42 -12.08 4.37 -9.23
CA ASP A 42 -11.27 4.34 -10.44
C ASP A 42 -10.16 3.25 -10.32
N PRO A 43 -10.16 2.21 -11.17
CA PRO A 43 -9.16 1.16 -11.11
C PRO A 43 -7.73 1.64 -11.43
N VAL A 44 -7.57 2.78 -12.09
CA VAL A 44 -6.25 3.38 -12.38
C VAL A 44 -5.66 4.00 -11.11
N VAL A 45 -6.51 4.58 -10.26
CA VAL A 45 -6.09 5.22 -9.00
C VAL A 45 -5.88 4.18 -7.91
N TYR A 46 -6.71 3.14 -7.83
CA TYR A 46 -6.61 2.06 -6.84
C TYR A 46 -5.90 0.84 -7.43
N ALA A 47 -4.75 1.08 -8.05
CA ALA A 47 -3.97 0.07 -8.73
C ALA A 47 -3.27 -0.88 -7.73
N PRO A 48 -2.95 -2.12 -8.13
CA PRO A 48 -2.10 -3.00 -7.33
C PRO A 48 -0.73 -2.35 -7.04
N GLY A 49 -0.33 -2.34 -5.77
CA GLY A 49 0.92 -1.71 -5.32
C GLY A 49 0.70 -0.42 -4.53
N GLU A 50 -0.45 0.22 -4.70
CA GLU A 50 -0.82 1.40 -3.93
C GLU A 50 -1.09 1.05 -2.45
N GLU A 51 -0.66 1.95 -1.56
CA GLU A 51 -0.90 1.83 -0.13
C GLU A 51 -2.23 2.49 0.23
N ILE A 52 -3.13 1.72 0.83
CA ILE A 52 -4.43 2.22 1.29
C ILE A 52 -4.68 1.84 2.75
N THR A 53 -5.24 2.77 3.49
CA THR A 53 -5.80 2.53 4.82
C THR A 53 -7.31 2.70 4.75
N VAL A 54 -8.04 1.78 5.37
CA VAL A 54 -9.51 1.87 5.45
C VAL A 54 -9.96 1.78 6.89
N THR A 55 -11.03 2.49 7.21
CA THR A 55 -11.76 2.39 8.47
C THR A 55 -13.21 2.07 8.15
N GLY A 56 -13.84 1.26 9.00
CA GLY A 56 -15.16 0.75 8.67
C GLY A 56 -15.60 -0.37 9.60
N ARG A 57 -16.74 -0.95 9.25
CA ARG A 57 -17.34 -2.03 10.02
C ARG A 57 -17.11 -3.35 9.31
N VAL A 58 -16.71 -4.37 10.07
CA VAL A 58 -16.65 -5.74 9.53
C VAL A 58 -18.08 -6.27 9.46
N THR A 59 -18.56 -6.56 8.26
CA THR A 59 -19.95 -6.94 8.00
C THR A 59 -20.16 -8.44 7.78
N GLY A 60 -19.08 -9.19 7.53
CA GLY A 60 -19.16 -10.64 7.39
C GLY A 60 -17.92 -11.25 6.78
N ILE A 61 -18.10 -12.46 6.24
CA ILE A 61 -17.07 -13.21 5.54
C ILE A 61 -17.61 -13.59 4.16
N GLU A 62 -16.82 -13.33 3.12
CA GLU A 62 -17.10 -13.75 1.76
C GLU A 62 -16.07 -14.78 1.30
N VAL A 63 -16.53 -15.90 0.76
CA VAL A 63 -15.65 -16.96 0.27
C VAL A 63 -15.39 -16.73 -1.21
N ARG A 64 -14.12 -16.59 -1.58
CA ARG A 64 -13.69 -16.43 -2.97
C ARG A 64 -12.49 -17.32 -3.27
N THR A 65 -12.42 -17.81 -4.49
CA THR A 65 -11.32 -18.66 -4.93
C THR A 65 -10.09 -17.82 -5.25
N VAL A 66 -8.93 -18.24 -4.74
CA VAL A 66 -7.61 -17.69 -5.09
C VAL A 66 -6.81 -18.82 -5.73
N GLY A 67 -6.58 -18.72 -7.04
CA GLY A 67 -6.15 -19.89 -7.82
C GLY A 67 -7.24 -20.96 -7.77
N ASP A 68 -6.93 -22.11 -7.19
CA ASP A 68 -7.85 -23.24 -7.04
C ASP A 68 -8.40 -23.41 -5.60
N TYR A 69 -7.99 -22.55 -4.66
CA TYR A 69 -8.33 -22.71 -3.25
C TYR A 69 -9.38 -21.70 -2.78
N PRO A 70 -10.44 -22.13 -2.08
CA PRO A 70 -11.40 -21.21 -1.46
C PRO A 70 -10.74 -20.48 -0.28
N TYR A 71 -10.73 -19.16 -0.33
CA TYR A 71 -10.22 -18.28 0.72
C TYR A 71 -11.36 -17.48 1.34
N ARG A 72 -11.35 -17.36 2.67
CA ARG A 72 -12.36 -16.64 3.45
C ARG A 72 -11.88 -15.22 3.69
N TYR A 73 -12.53 -14.25 3.04
CA TYR A 73 -12.22 -12.84 3.18
C TYR A 73 -13.18 -12.20 4.19
N PRO A 74 -12.68 -11.59 5.28
CA PRO A 74 -13.48 -10.63 6.03
C PRO A 74 -13.88 -9.48 5.09
N VAL A 75 -15.12 -9.04 5.18
CA VAL A 75 -15.63 -7.89 4.42
C VAL A 75 -15.71 -6.69 5.35
N VAL A 76 -15.07 -5.59 4.95
CA VAL A 76 -15.09 -4.31 5.64
C VAL A 76 -15.93 -3.35 4.80
N GLU A 77 -17.07 -2.94 5.33
CA GLU A 77 -17.85 -1.83 4.77
C GLU A 77 -17.15 -0.52 5.14
N VAL A 78 -16.65 0.18 4.12
CA VAL A 78 -15.76 1.32 4.28
C VAL A 78 -16.56 2.55 4.69
N GLY A 79 -16.26 3.09 5.87
CA GLY A 79 -16.76 4.40 6.32
C GLY A 79 -15.78 5.55 6.05
N GLY A 80 -14.48 5.23 5.93
CA GLY A 80 -13.44 6.19 5.58
C GLY A 80 -12.22 5.49 5.00
N HIS A 81 -11.46 6.18 4.15
CA HIS A 81 -10.22 5.63 3.59
C HIS A 81 -9.21 6.74 3.33
N GLU A 82 -7.94 6.33 3.27
CA GLU A 82 -6.80 7.18 2.91
C GLU A 82 -5.96 6.43 1.87
N LEU A 83 -5.78 7.03 0.71
CA LEU A 83 -4.86 6.54 -0.32
C LEU A 83 -3.54 7.29 -0.17
N TRP A 84 -2.47 6.55 0.11
CA TRP A 84 -1.17 7.14 0.38
C TRP A 84 -0.40 7.40 -0.91
N PRO A 85 0.28 8.56 -1.04
CA PRO A 85 1.15 8.82 -2.18
C PRO A 85 2.35 7.86 -2.17
N GLU A 86 2.91 7.58 -3.34
CA GLU A 86 4.09 6.76 -3.51
C GLU A 86 5.21 7.18 -2.54
N ARG A 87 5.91 6.20 -1.95
CA ARG A 87 7.03 6.49 -1.05
C ARG A 87 8.19 7.06 -1.85
N PRO A 88 8.84 8.14 -1.35
CA PRO A 88 10.09 8.57 -1.95
C PRO A 88 11.10 7.42 -1.87
N PRO A 89 12.01 7.31 -2.85
CA PRO A 89 13.09 6.32 -2.78
C PRO A 89 13.88 6.51 -1.47
N PRO A 90 14.45 5.43 -0.91
CA PRO A 90 15.28 5.52 0.28
C PRO A 90 16.34 6.61 0.09
N ALA A 91 16.52 7.43 1.13
CA ALA A 91 17.61 8.39 1.12
C ALA A 91 18.94 7.64 0.92
N PRO A 92 19.88 8.22 0.16
CA PRO A 92 21.20 7.63 0.04
C PRO A 92 21.84 7.49 1.43
N PRO A 93 22.71 6.48 1.63
CA PRO A 93 23.39 6.30 2.90
C PRO A 93 24.16 7.58 3.30
N PRO A 94 24.31 7.88 4.60
CA PRO A 94 25.13 8.99 5.05
C PRO A 94 26.55 8.88 4.45
N GLY A 95 27.00 9.91 3.74
CA GLY A 95 28.30 9.93 3.06
C GLY A 95 28.30 9.44 1.61
N TRP A 96 27.16 9.01 1.07
CA TRP A 96 27.00 8.80 -0.37
C TRP A 96 26.71 10.15 -1.02
N TYR A 97 27.73 10.72 -1.67
CA TYR A 97 27.59 11.89 -2.52
C TYR A 97 27.62 11.41 -3.98
N PRO A 98 26.79 11.97 -4.88
CA PRO A 98 26.99 11.77 -6.31
C PRO A 98 28.39 12.27 -6.66
N GLY A 99 29.21 11.50 -7.37
CA GLY A 99 30.65 11.75 -7.59
C GLY A 99 31.06 13.10 -8.22
N TRP A 100 30.09 13.95 -8.52
CA TRP A 100 30.24 15.33 -8.97
C TRP A 100 30.38 16.31 -7.77
N TRP A 101 29.89 15.94 -6.58
CA TRP A 101 29.96 16.73 -5.34
C TRP A 101 31.30 16.54 -4.59
N ASP A 102 31.98 15.41 -4.80
CA ASP A 102 33.29 15.14 -4.20
C ASP A 102 34.41 16.06 -4.72
N CYS A 103 34.22 16.69 -5.88
CA CYS A 103 35.18 17.59 -6.50
C CYS A 103 35.17 19.03 -5.96
N HIS A 104 34.23 19.39 -5.09
CA HIS A 104 34.00 20.78 -4.66
C HIS A 104 34.61 21.14 -3.30
N TYR A 105 35.29 20.20 -2.62
CA TYR A 105 35.99 20.48 -1.35
C TYR A 105 37.45 20.91 -1.61
N PRO A 106 37.99 21.93 -0.90
CA PRO A 106 39.29 22.55 -1.20
C PRO A 106 40.54 21.65 -1.11
N TRP A 107 40.40 20.37 -0.76
CA TRP A 107 41.50 19.41 -0.62
C TRP A 107 41.56 18.33 -1.71
N GLY A 108 40.71 18.42 -2.74
CA GLY A 108 40.75 17.54 -3.92
C GLY A 108 40.31 16.10 -3.64
N CYS A 109 39.99 15.37 -4.72
CA CYS A 109 39.50 14.00 -4.65
C CYS A 109 40.62 13.04 -4.18
N PRO A 110 40.40 12.16 -3.19
CA PRO A 110 41.28 11.02 -2.98
C PRO A 110 41.07 10.03 -4.12
N ALA A 111 42.05 9.95 -5.03
CA ALA A 111 42.12 8.90 -6.03
C ALA A 111 42.41 7.57 -5.32
N TRP A 112 41.50 6.60 -5.47
CA TRP A 112 41.79 5.19 -5.23
C TRP A 112 42.00 4.49 -6.58
#